data_AF-A0A2V2C164-F1
#
_entry.id   AF-A0A2V2C164-F1
#
_cell.length_a   1.000
_cell.length_b   1.000
_cell.length_c   1.000
_cell.angle_alpha   90.00
_cell.angle_beta   90.00
_cell.angle_gamma   90.00
#
_symmetry.space_group_name_H-M   'P 1'
#
loop_
_entity.id
_entity.type
_entity.pdbx_description
1 polymer ?
#
loop_
_entity_poly.entity_id
_entity_poly.type
_entity_poly.pdbx_seq_one_letter_code
_entity_poly.pdbx_strand_id
1 'polypeptide(L)'
;MPNGINCDGAYSVSDSLVVAGINADVSLGTNNWGYRLFSVADGKSLRTVGDFGVSVSTKTWNPIIRTMLGENSSIEIGGDFSLRQNEGGQMRFQLQSSGEVSSFKVAGNARLSYWSDIELGLGISRFEVGGVLSLSGGGNGATLNFLQQTEGGLFRSVDVKLGGLDCRNGKIQISSNEIVSQISLEFTNSVSSEYSGAIARGSGSPAAFNITMNASDAENGKQVLRFSSIEPYEYYSNADISNVTVERGELSLGMHSGMKGDLLQVSGAGAVFSATGLVTGEIGSARFSEAWLSAGKIRFDFSEAEGCDKIVFDGAMNVMGNFEFELNLSSADFGAWLEEAGLEYMDYTIVEFSETNVSAGELAEMLSMDGGIKAEILEDDFADGKLTLRLELAQVPEPAAFAAAMGAAVLIAAARRKRK
;
A
#
# COMPACT_ATOMS: atom_id res chain seq x y z
N MET A 1 -31.48 6.26 -14.59
CA MET A 1 -31.94 4.94 -14.09
C MET A 1 -33.45 4.86 -14.30
N PRO A 2 -34.03 3.81 -14.89
CA PRO A 2 -35.47 3.65 -14.93
C PRO A 2 -35.99 3.36 -13.52
N ASN A 3 -37.10 4.01 -13.14
CA ASN A 3 -37.76 3.88 -11.85
C ASN A 3 -38.11 2.41 -11.55
N GLY A 4 -37.49 1.83 -10.52
CA GLY A 4 -37.73 0.44 -10.12
C GLY A 4 -36.76 -0.04 -9.05
N ILE A 5 -36.73 0.61 -7.88
CA ILE A 5 -36.09 0.05 -6.68
C ILE A 5 -37.08 -0.99 -6.13
N ASN A 6 -36.98 -2.25 -6.55
CA ASN A 6 -37.74 -3.32 -5.89
C ASN A 6 -36.98 -3.73 -4.62
N CYS A 7 -37.34 -3.03 -3.55
CA CYS A 7 -36.94 -3.25 -2.18
C CYS A 7 -37.71 -4.46 -1.64
N ASP A 8 -37.07 -5.61 -1.49
CA ASP A 8 -37.42 -6.56 -0.43
C ASP A 8 -36.10 -7.11 0.12
N GLY A 9 -35.84 -6.82 1.40
CA GLY A 9 -34.65 -7.29 2.09
C GLY A 9 -34.72 -8.80 2.27
N ALA A 10 -33.69 -9.54 1.85
CA ALA A 10 -33.67 -11.00 2.02
C ALA A 10 -33.70 -11.38 3.51
N TYR A 11 -32.94 -10.64 4.32
CA TYR A 11 -32.82 -10.86 5.76
C TYR A 11 -32.70 -9.53 6.50
N SER A 12 -33.44 -9.40 7.61
CA SER A 12 -33.38 -8.22 8.50
C SER A 12 -33.11 -8.64 9.94
N VAL A 13 -32.16 -7.97 10.58
CA VAL A 13 -31.76 -8.17 11.96
C VAL A 13 -32.32 -7.00 12.78
N SER A 14 -33.46 -7.22 13.42
CA SER A 14 -34.13 -6.22 14.27
C SER A 14 -33.66 -6.22 15.72
N ASP A 15 -32.96 -7.28 16.14
CA ASP A 15 -32.30 -7.38 17.44
C ASP A 15 -30.94 -8.06 17.27
N SER A 16 -30.00 -7.80 18.19
CA SER A 16 -28.64 -8.30 18.04
C SER A 16 -28.60 -9.82 18.01
N LEU A 17 -27.90 -10.36 17.00
CA LEU A 17 -27.91 -11.77 16.68
C LEU A 17 -26.48 -12.30 16.56
N VAL A 18 -26.23 -13.46 17.20
CA VAL A 18 -24.99 -14.23 17.02
C VAL A 18 -25.34 -15.58 16.41
N VAL A 19 -24.68 -15.93 15.30
CA VAL A 19 -24.85 -17.22 14.61
C VAL A 19 -23.52 -17.92 14.42
N ALA A 20 -23.56 -19.23 14.18
CA ALA A 20 -22.34 -19.99 13.91
C ALA A 20 -21.66 -19.56 12.60
N GLY A 21 -22.42 -19.26 11.56
CA GLY A 21 -21.95 -18.83 10.25
C GLY A 21 -23.15 -18.52 9.35
N ILE A 22 -22.90 -17.90 8.20
CA ILE A 22 -23.93 -17.56 7.21
C ILE A 22 -23.47 -18.07 5.85
N ASN A 23 -24.36 -18.77 5.15
CA ASN A 23 -24.19 -19.11 3.74
C ASN A 23 -25.48 -18.76 3.02
N ALA A 24 -25.40 -17.83 2.07
CA ALA A 24 -26.55 -17.34 1.32
C ALA A 24 -26.33 -17.50 -0.18
N ASP A 25 -27.29 -18.12 -0.87
CA ASP A 25 -27.33 -18.18 -2.32
C ASP A 25 -28.48 -17.30 -2.84
N VAL A 26 -28.14 -16.30 -3.64
CA VAL A 26 -29.05 -15.26 -4.11
C VAL A 26 -29.16 -15.35 -5.62
N SER A 27 -30.35 -15.67 -6.12
CA SER A 27 -30.65 -15.63 -7.55
C SER A 27 -31.55 -14.44 -7.86
N LEU A 28 -31.03 -13.50 -8.63
CA LEU A 28 -31.78 -12.34 -9.09
C LEU A 28 -32.27 -12.60 -10.52
N GLY A 29 -33.58 -12.44 -10.71
CA GLY A 29 -34.19 -12.49 -12.04
C GLY A 29 -33.74 -11.35 -12.95
N THR A 30 -34.29 -11.33 -14.16
CA THR A 30 -34.08 -10.24 -15.13
C THR A 30 -34.72 -8.94 -14.64
N ASN A 31 -34.10 -7.79 -14.93
CA ASN A 31 -34.56 -6.44 -14.57
C ASN A 31 -34.55 -6.14 -13.06
N ASN A 32 -33.71 -6.84 -12.29
CA ASN A 32 -33.47 -6.52 -10.89
C ASN A 32 -32.19 -5.68 -10.76
N TRP A 33 -32.37 -4.36 -10.67
CA TRP A 33 -31.28 -3.38 -10.68
C TRP A 33 -30.76 -3.04 -9.28
N GLY A 34 -31.48 -3.43 -8.23
CA GLY A 34 -31.14 -3.11 -6.85
C GLY A 34 -31.77 -4.10 -5.88
N TYR A 35 -30.93 -4.71 -5.04
CA TYR A 35 -31.33 -5.73 -4.08
C TYR A 35 -30.71 -5.44 -2.71
N ARG A 36 -31.54 -5.45 -1.66
CA ARG A 36 -31.07 -5.37 -0.29
C ARG A 36 -30.85 -6.80 0.21
N LEU A 37 -29.59 -7.17 0.36
CA LEU A 37 -29.20 -8.49 0.80
C LEU A 37 -29.45 -8.64 2.31
N PHE A 38 -28.92 -7.72 3.10
CA PHE A 38 -29.07 -7.69 4.56
C PHE A 38 -29.42 -6.29 5.05
N SER A 39 -30.14 -6.22 6.17
CA SER A 39 -30.24 -5.00 6.98
C SER A 39 -30.04 -5.29 8.46
N VAL A 40 -29.29 -4.43 9.15
CA VAL A 40 -29.16 -4.42 10.61
C VAL A 40 -29.78 -3.14 11.13
N ALA A 41 -30.69 -3.26 12.10
CA ALA A 41 -31.37 -2.10 12.69
C ALA A 41 -30.44 -1.23 13.54
N ASP A 42 -30.86 -0.01 13.85
CA ASP A 42 -30.10 0.96 14.65
C ASP A 42 -29.69 0.36 16.01
N GLY A 43 -28.43 0.55 16.38
CA GLY A 43 -27.84 0.06 17.62
C GLY A 43 -27.75 -1.47 17.73
N LYS A 44 -28.04 -2.22 16.66
CA LYS A 44 -27.99 -3.69 16.65
C LYS A 44 -26.74 -4.22 15.97
N SER A 45 -26.48 -5.50 16.20
CA SER A 45 -25.33 -6.19 15.61
C SER A 45 -25.69 -7.55 15.03
N LEU A 46 -25.04 -7.91 13.94
CA LEU A 46 -25.02 -9.27 13.41
C LEU A 46 -23.60 -9.82 13.54
N ARG A 47 -23.44 -10.91 14.29
CA ARG A 47 -22.15 -11.56 14.47
C ARG A 47 -22.16 -13.00 14.02
N THR A 48 -21.13 -13.42 13.28
CA THR A 48 -20.86 -14.83 13.01
C THR A 48 -19.64 -15.28 13.84
N VAL A 49 -19.66 -16.53 14.33
CA VAL A 49 -18.48 -17.14 14.97
C VAL A 49 -17.48 -17.63 13.91
N GLY A 50 -17.98 -18.22 12.83
CA GLY A 50 -17.22 -18.63 11.66
C GLY A 50 -17.53 -17.77 10.44
N ASP A 51 -17.53 -18.39 9.27
CA ASP A 51 -17.53 -17.70 7.99
C ASP A 51 -18.89 -17.09 7.60
N PHE A 52 -18.82 -16.12 6.69
CA PHE A 52 -19.96 -15.52 6.01
C PHE A 52 -19.74 -15.57 4.50
N GLY A 53 -20.43 -16.51 3.84
CA GLY A 53 -20.44 -16.68 2.38
C GLY A 53 -21.73 -16.19 1.73
N VAL A 54 -21.58 -15.50 0.59
CA VAL A 54 -22.68 -15.10 -0.28
C VAL A 54 -22.33 -15.46 -1.73
N SER A 55 -23.19 -16.25 -2.38
CA SER A 55 -23.14 -16.44 -3.83
C SER A 55 -24.26 -15.67 -4.50
N VAL A 56 -23.96 -14.96 -5.58
CA VAL A 56 -24.93 -14.17 -6.35
C VAL A 56 -24.94 -14.63 -7.81
N SER A 57 -26.12 -14.97 -8.31
CA SER A 57 -26.38 -15.21 -9.73
C SER A 57 -27.37 -14.16 -10.23
N THR A 58 -27.00 -13.41 -11.26
CA THR A 58 -27.86 -12.36 -11.81
C THR A 58 -27.69 -12.24 -13.31
N LYS A 59 -28.81 -12.07 -14.02
CA LYS A 59 -28.81 -11.81 -15.48
C LYS A 59 -28.95 -10.33 -15.81
N THR A 60 -29.09 -9.48 -14.79
CA THR A 60 -29.20 -8.03 -14.97
C THR A 60 -27.78 -7.45 -15.10
N TRP A 61 -27.57 -6.54 -16.05
CA TRP A 61 -26.30 -5.82 -16.20
C TRP A 61 -26.17 -4.74 -15.12
N ASN A 62 -25.06 -4.69 -14.39
CA ASN A 62 -24.78 -3.71 -13.34
C ASN A 62 -25.85 -3.63 -12.22
N PRO A 63 -26.23 -4.76 -11.59
CA PRO A 63 -27.13 -4.72 -10.43
C PRO A 63 -26.38 -4.26 -9.19
N ILE A 64 -27.12 -3.62 -8.29
CA ILE A 64 -26.63 -3.19 -6.99
C ILE A 64 -27.08 -4.18 -5.91
N ILE A 65 -26.13 -4.80 -5.21
CA ILE A 65 -26.37 -5.62 -4.02
C ILE A 65 -25.95 -4.81 -2.80
N ARG A 66 -26.84 -4.65 -1.81
CA ARG A 66 -26.57 -3.78 -0.65
C ARG A 66 -26.70 -4.51 0.66
N THR A 67 -25.84 -4.14 1.59
CA THR A 67 -25.99 -4.40 3.02
C THR A 67 -26.23 -3.07 3.70
N MET A 68 -27.38 -2.93 4.37
CA MET A 68 -27.78 -1.72 5.08
C MET A 68 -27.44 -1.84 6.57
N LEU A 69 -26.76 -0.84 7.12
CA LEU A 69 -26.43 -0.74 8.54
C LEU A 69 -27.11 0.48 9.15
N GLY A 70 -27.94 0.25 10.16
CA GLY A 70 -28.49 1.30 11.02
C GLY A 70 -27.41 2.16 11.67
N GLU A 71 -27.80 3.28 12.26
CA GLU A 71 -26.90 4.08 13.08
C GLU A 71 -26.39 3.26 14.27
N ASN A 72 -25.10 3.39 14.60
CA ASN A 72 -24.43 2.65 15.68
C ASN A 72 -24.56 1.12 15.56
N SER A 73 -24.69 0.59 14.34
CA SER A 73 -24.79 -0.84 14.09
C SER A 73 -23.48 -1.47 13.60
N SER A 74 -23.37 -2.79 13.74
CA SER A 74 -22.20 -3.55 13.28
C SER A 74 -22.53 -4.89 12.62
N ILE A 75 -21.66 -5.29 11.70
CA ILE A 75 -21.53 -6.67 11.25
C ILE A 75 -20.12 -7.15 11.61
N GLU A 76 -20.03 -8.27 12.32
CA GLU A 76 -18.77 -8.85 12.79
C GLU A 76 -18.67 -10.31 12.34
N ILE A 77 -17.68 -10.62 11.51
CA ILE A 77 -17.46 -11.95 10.95
C ILE A 77 -16.24 -12.56 11.63
N GLY A 78 -16.45 -13.63 12.40
CA GLY A 78 -15.39 -14.29 13.17
C GLY A 78 -14.43 -15.12 12.32
N GLY A 79 -14.84 -15.51 11.11
CA GLY A 79 -14.00 -16.20 10.11
C GLY A 79 -13.76 -15.35 8.86
N ASP A 80 -13.82 -16.00 7.70
CA ASP A 80 -13.67 -15.37 6.40
C ASP A 80 -15.00 -14.81 5.86
N PHE A 81 -14.92 -13.73 5.10
CA PHE A 81 -16.02 -13.21 4.27
C PHE A 81 -15.79 -13.58 2.80
N SER A 82 -16.82 -14.06 2.12
CA SER A 82 -16.76 -14.27 0.68
C SER A 82 -18.02 -13.79 -0.02
N LEU A 83 -17.83 -13.08 -1.12
CA LEU A 83 -18.89 -12.73 -2.06
C LEU A 83 -18.47 -13.25 -3.43
N ARG A 84 -19.25 -14.16 -4.00
CA ARG A 84 -18.99 -14.76 -5.30
C ARG A 84 -20.09 -14.45 -6.28
N GLN A 85 -19.76 -13.81 -7.39
CA GLN A 85 -20.65 -13.72 -8.54
C GLN A 85 -20.48 -14.96 -9.42
N ASN A 86 -21.55 -15.72 -9.63
CA ASN A 86 -21.52 -16.95 -10.41
C ASN A 86 -21.78 -16.72 -11.91
N GLU A 87 -22.64 -15.75 -12.23
CA GLU A 87 -23.00 -15.37 -13.59
C GLU A 87 -23.44 -13.89 -13.63
N GLY A 88 -23.33 -13.27 -14.80
CA GLY A 88 -23.84 -11.92 -15.06
C GLY A 88 -22.83 -10.96 -15.69
N GLY A 89 -23.19 -9.68 -15.69
CA GLY A 89 -22.31 -8.59 -16.12
C GLY A 89 -21.55 -7.96 -14.94
N GLN A 90 -21.18 -6.69 -15.07
CA GLN A 90 -20.71 -5.87 -13.94
C GLN A 90 -21.67 -5.99 -12.73
N MET A 91 -21.15 -5.93 -11.51
CA MET A 91 -21.92 -5.91 -10.25
C MET A 91 -21.39 -4.84 -9.29
N ARG A 92 -22.26 -4.29 -8.44
CA ARG A 92 -21.85 -3.43 -7.34
C ARG A 92 -22.30 -4.03 -6.02
N PHE A 93 -21.36 -4.20 -5.08
CA PHE A 93 -21.65 -4.58 -3.71
C PHE A 93 -21.40 -3.38 -2.81
N GLN A 94 -22.44 -2.95 -2.11
CA GLN A 94 -22.41 -1.73 -1.33
C GLN A 94 -22.66 -2.04 0.14
N LEU A 95 -21.79 -1.51 0.99
CA LEU A 95 -22.08 -1.33 2.40
C LEU A 95 -22.63 0.09 2.55
N GLN A 96 -23.86 0.24 3.01
CA GLN A 96 -24.48 1.55 3.20
C GLN A 96 -24.98 1.67 4.63
N SER A 97 -24.91 2.88 5.17
CA SER A 97 -25.46 3.16 6.48
C SER A 97 -26.38 4.38 6.50
N SER A 98 -27.34 4.35 7.42
CA SER A 98 -28.34 5.40 7.63
C SER A 98 -27.96 6.42 8.72
N GLY A 99 -26.80 6.29 9.35
CA GLY A 99 -26.32 7.25 10.37
C GLY A 99 -24.80 7.32 10.44
N GLU A 100 -24.25 8.26 11.21
CA GLU A 100 -22.83 8.65 11.18
C GLU A 100 -21.83 7.59 11.66
N VAL A 101 -22.30 6.51 12.28
CA VAL A 101 -21.41 5.45 12.79
C VAL A 101 -21.96 4.09 12.42
N SER A 102 -21.14 3.31 11.72
CA SER A 102 -21.42 1.91 11.36
C SER A 102 -20.13 1.19 11.03
N SER A 103 -20.10 -0.12 11.29
CA SER A 103 -18.89 -0.93 11.05
C SER A 103 -19.17 -2.28 10.41
N PHE A 104 -18.25 -2.69 9.54
CA PHE A 104 -18.22 -4.03 8.97
C PHE A 104 -16.82 -4.60 9.18
N LYS A 105 -16.73 -5.69 9.94
CA LYS A 105 -15.47 -6.27 10.40
C LYS A 105 -15.38 -7.74 10.03
N VAL A 106 -14.25 -8.15 9.47
CA VAL A 106 -13.91 -9.53 9.14
C VAL A 106 -12.63 -9.89 9.89
N ALA A 107 -12.66 -10.93 10.72
CA ALA A 107 -11.47 -11.36 11.45
C ALA A 107 -10.46 -12.06 10.53
N GLY A 108 -10.96 -12.85 9.57
CA GLY A 108 -10.16 -13.50 8.53
C GLY A 108 -10.03 -12.67 7.26
N ASN A 109 -9.99 -13.37 6.13
CA ASN A 109 -9.86 -12.78 4.80
C ASN A 109 -11.22 -12.35 4.25
N ALA A 110 -11.23 -11.35 3.38
CA ALA A 110 -12.40 -10.94 2.61
C ALA A 110 -12.13 -11.19 1.12
N ARG A 111 -12.91 -12.05 0.47
CA ARG A 111 -12.73 -12.39 -0.95
C ARG A 111 -13.95 -12.00 -1.76
N LEU A 112 -13.78 -11.08 -2.69
CA LEU A 112 -14.80 -10.72 -3.66
C LEU A 112 -14.37 -11.30 -5.02
N SER A 113 -15.09 -12.32 -5.45
CA SER A 113 -14.87 -12.97 -6.74
C SER A 113 -15.97 -12.59 -7.73
N TYR A 114 -15.59 -12.05 -8.89
CA TYR A 114 -16.54 -11.53 -9.87
C TYR A 114 -16.35 -12.13 -11.27
N TRP A 115 -17.41 -12.09 -12.07
CA TRP A 115 -17.40 -12.64 -13.42
C TRP A 115 -16.86 -11.65 -14.46
N SER A 116 -17.22 -10.36 -14.33
CA SER A 116 -16.83 -9.29 -15.28
C SER A 116 -16.22 -8.07 -14.58
N ASP A 117 -16.95 -7.43 -13.68
CA ASP A 117 -16.43 -6.25 -13.00
C ASP A 117 -17.14 -6.16 -11.66
N ILE A 118 -16.44 -5.73 -10.61
CA ILE A 118 -17.08 -5.46 -9.33
C ILE A 118 -16.71 -4.07 -8.82
N GLU A 119 -17.67 -3.42 -8.19
CA GLU A 119 -17.42 -2.28 -7.32
C GLU A 119 -17.74 -2.69 -5.88
N LEU A 120 -16.76 -2.58 -4.97
CA LEU A 120 -17.00 -2.56 -3.53
C LEU A 120 -17.18 -1.10 -3.11
N GLY A 121 -18.42 -0.70 -2.84
CA GLY A 121 -18.77 0.63 -2.36
C GLY A 121 -18.81 0.69 -0.84
N LEU A 122 -17.99 1.55 -0.24
CA LEU A 122 -17.94 1.79 1.20
C LEU A 122 -18.68 3.07 1.55
N GLY A 123 -19.95 2.94 1.91
CA GLY A 123 -20.82 3.98 2.46
C GLY A 123 -21.05 3.80 3.97
N ILE A 124 -19.99 3.48 4.71
CA ILE A 124 -19.96 3.23 6.15
C ILE A 124 -18.73 3.90 6.77
N SER A 125 -18.74 4.15 8.08
CA SER A 125 -17.63 4.84 8.75
C SER A 125 -16.37 3.97 8.92
N ARG A 126 -16.53 2.65 9.10
CA ARG A 126 -15.44 1.74 9.45
C ARG A 126 -15.53 0.41 8.70
N PHE A 127 -14.49 0.07 7.95
CA PHE A 127 -14.37 -1.21 7.25
C PHE A 127 -13.06 -1.89 7.63
N GLU A 128 -13.14 -3.09 8.21
CA GLU A 128 -11.95 -3.79 8.73
C GLU A 128 -11.90 -5.23 8.20
N VAL A 129 -10.74 -5.64 7.70
CA VAL A 129 -10.43 -7.02 7.31
C VAL A 129 -9.11 -7.40 7.97
N GLY A 130 -9.13 -8.36 8.89
CA GLY A 130 -7.93 -8.78 9.64
C GLY A 130 -6.92 -9.54 8.79
N GLY A 131 -7.41 -10.29 7.79
CA GLY A 131 -6.59 -10.90 6.74
C GLY A 131 -6.53 -10.05 5.47
N VAL A 132 -6.39 -10.72 4.32
CA VAL A 132 -6.28 -10.04 3.02
C VAL A 132 -7.67 -9.75 2.45
N LEU A 133 -7.88 -8.51 1.98
CA LEU A 133 -8.96 -8.17 1.06
C LEU A 133 -8.50 -8.49 -0.37
N SER A 134 -9.09 -9.52 -0.96
CA SER A 134 -8.81 -9.93 -2.34
C SER A 134 -9.97 -9.58 -3.26
N LEU A 135 -9.69 -8.81 -4.31
CA LEU A 135 -10.64 -8.51 -5.38
C LEU A 135 -10.14 -9.20 -6.65
N SER A 136 -10.84 -10.25 -7.09
CA SER A 136 -10.39 -11.10 -8.20
C SER A 136 -11.53 -11.51 -9.12
N GLY A 137 -11.28 -11.57 -10.44
CA GLY A 137 -12.30 -11.94 -11.41
C GLY A 137 -11.82 -11.74 -12.84
N GLY A 138 -12.67 -12.09 -13.81
CA GLY A 138 -12.46 -11.74 -15.22
C GLY A 138 -12.98 -10.33 -15.52
N GLY A 139 -12.63 -9.73 -16.67
CA GLY A 139 -13.16 -8.46 -17.21
C GLY A 139 -12.26 -7.21 -17.01
N ASN A 140 -12.82 -6.01 -16.79
CA ASN A 140 -12.07 -4.73 -16.78
C ASN A 140 -11.49 -4.35 -15.41
N GLY A 141 -11.59 -5.25 -14.41
CA GLY A 141 -10.98 -5.09 -13.09
C GLY A 141 -11.99 -4.91 -11.97
N ALA A 142 -11.46 -4.58 -10.78
CA ALA A 142 -12.26 -4.30 -9.60
C ALA A 142 -12.11 -2.85 -9.18
N THR A 143 -13.19 -2.26 -8.67
CA THR A 143 -13.18 -0.92 -8.09
C THR A 143 -13.39 -1.02 -6.59
N LEU A 144 -12.48 -0.46 -5.81
CA LEU A 144 -12.69 -0.12 -4.41
C LEU A 144 -13.10 1.35 -4.34
N ASN A 145 -14.38 1.60 -4.10
CA ASN A 145 -14.93 2.94 -4.05
C ASN A 145 -15.12 3.38 -2.59
N PHE A 146 -14.28 4.33 -2.16
CA PHE A 146 -14.49 5.05 -0.91
C PHE A 146 -15.56 6.11 -1.17
N LEU A 147 -16.78 5.82 -0.68
CA LEU A 147 -17.99 6.65 -0.72
C LEU A 147 -18.81 6.57 -2.00
N GLN A 148 -19.71 5.60 -2.02
CA GLN A 148 -20.86 5.66 -2.90
C GLN A 148 -22.04 6.32 -2.19
N GLN A 149 -22.44 7.50 -2.69
CA GLN A 149 -23.62 8.31 -2.32
C GLN A 149 -24.50 7.66 -1.25
N THR A 150 -24.19 7.93 0.02
CA THR A 150 -25.16 7.76 1.10
C THR A 150 -26.25 8.79 0.88
N GLU A 151 -27.52 8.40 0.85
CA GLU A 151 -28.62 9.35 0.95
C GLU A 151 -28.41 10.15 2.25
N GLY A 152 -28.00 11.41 2.15
CA GLY A 152 -27.83 12.33 3.29
C GLY A 152 -26.40 12.71 3.69
N GLY A 153 -25.34 12.18 3.07
CA GLY A 153 -23.95 12.63 3.30
C GLY A 153 -23.51 12.64 4.78
N LEU A 154 -23.39 11.46 5.39
CA LEU A 154 -23.45 11.32 6.86
C LEU A 154 -22.10 11.23 7.58
N PHE A 155 -20.98 11.08 6.89
CA PHE A 155 -19.69 10.78 7.53
C PHE A 155 -18.64 11.84 7.20
N ARG A 156 -17.78 12.21 8.17
CA ARG A 156 -16.65 13.14 7.97
C ARG A 156 -15.35 12.43 7.62
N SER A 157 -15.21 11.17 8.02
CA SER A 157 -14.08 10.30 7.73
C SER A 157 -14.53 8.89 7.39
N VAL A 158 -13.72 8.19 6.60
CA VAL A 158 -13.85 6.76 6.35
C VAL A 158 -12.55 6.08 6.77
N ASP A 159 -12.63 5.20 7.75
CA ASP A 159 -11.49 4.47 8.27
C ASP A 159 -11.51 3.03 7.73
N VAL A 160 -10.46 2.65 7.02
CA VAL A 160 -10.31 1.35 6.39
C VAL A 160 -9.04 0.69 6.88
N LYS A 161 -9.16 -0.51 7.45
CA LYS A 161 -8.04 -1.28 7.98
C LYS A 161 -8.00 -2.66 7.35
N LEU A 162 -6.90 -3.01 6.70
CA LEU A 162 -6.75 -4.26 5.96
C LEU A 162 -5.49 -5.00 6.45
N GLY A 163 -5.54 -6.32 6.61
CA GLY A 163 -4.36 -7.18 6.78
C GLY A 163 -3.60 -7.43 5.48
N GLY A 164 -4.03 -6.80 4.39
CA GLY A 164 -3.42 -6.80 3.07
C GLY A 164 -4.46 -6.45 2.01
N LEU A 165 -4.03 -5.81 0.93
CA LEU A 165 -4.85 -5.61 -0.27
C LEU A 165 -4.22 -6.37 -1.43
N ASP A 166 -4.99 -7.27 -2.01
CA ASP A 166 -4.62 -8.04 -3.20
C ASP A 166 -5.62 -7.76 -4.32
N CYS A 167 -5.18 -7.01 -5.33
CA CYS A 167 -5.97 -6.75 -6.52
C CYS A 167 -5.04 -6.40 -7.69
N ARG A 168 -5.31 -7.00 -8.84
CA ARG A 168 -4.61 -6.68 -10.09
C ARG A 168 -5.54 -5.94 -11.03
N ASN A 169 -5.03 -4.90 -11.68
CA ASN A 169 -5.81 -4.02 -12.55
C ASN A 169 -7.01 -3.40 -11.83
N GLY A 170 -6.81 -3.01 -10.57
CA GLY A 170 -7.82 -2.38 -9.75
C GLY A 170 -8.02 -0.89 -10.04
N LYS A 171 -9.06 -0.32 -9.44
CA LYS A 171 -9.26 1.13 -9.33
C LYS A 171 -9.66 1.47 -7.90
N ILE A 172 -8.91 2.35 -7.26
CA ILE A 172 -9.35 3.02 -6.04
C ILE A 172 -10.05 4.31 -6.47
N GLN A 173 -11.29 4.50 -6.05
CA GLN A 173 -12.04 5.73 -6.31
C GLN A 173 -12.26 6.49 -5.00
N ILE A 174 -11.92 7.78 -5.05
CA ILE A 174 -12.22 8.77 -4.02
C ILE A 174 -13.42 9.57 -4.52
N SER A 175 -14.60 9.24 -4.01
CA SER A 175 -15.89 9.75 -4.48
C SER A 175 -16.59 10.52 -3.36
N SER A 176 -15.96 11.54 -2.76
CA SER A 176 -16.63 12.30 -1.69
C SER A 176 -17.49 13.46 -2.19
N ASN A 177 -18.57 13.74 -1.44
CA ASN A 177 -19.20 15.05 -1.41
C ASN A 177 -18.42 15.98 -0.43
N GLU A 178 -18.80 17.25 -0.34
CA GLU A 178 -18.09 18.29 0.43
C GLU A 178 -17.87 17.98 1.94
N ILE A 179 -18.51 16.95 2.50
CA ILE A 179 -18.51 16.66 3.94
C ILE A 179 -17.36 15.74 4.35
N VAL A 180 -16.95 14.78 3.51
CA VAL A 180 -15.83 13.89 3.86
C VAL A 180 -14.52 14.60 3.57
N SER A 181 -13.78 14.90 4.63
CA SER A 181 -12.49 15.56 4.55
C SER A 181 -11.31 14.58 4.52
N GLN A 182 -11.51 13.32 4.91
CA GLN A 182 -10.42 12.36 5.04
C GLN A 182 -10.85 10.91 4.82
N ILE A 183 -10.00 10.15 4.13
CA ILE A 183 -10.03 8.70 4.04
C ILE A 183 -8.69 8.20 4.59
N SER A 184 -8.76 7.27 5.54
CA SER A 184 -7.57 6.65 6.15
C SER A 184 -7.53 5.18 5.75
N LEU A 185 -6.48 4.77 5.04
CA LEU A 185 -6.24 3.38 4.66
C LEU A 185 -5.02 2.85 5.43
N GLU A 186 -5.28 1.99 6.42
CA GLU A 186 -4.25 1.35 7.25
C GLU A 186 -4.04 -0.11 6.84
N PHE A 187 -2.78 -0.48 6.64
CA PHE A 187 -2.33 -1.83 6.41
C PHE A 187 -1.72 -2.43 7.68
N THR A 188 -2.15 -3.63 8.04
CA THR A 188 -1.71 -4.38 9.23
C THR A 188 -1.13 -5.75 8.88
N ASN A 189 -0.51 -5.81 7.71
CA ASN A 189 -0.11 -7.06 7.09
C ASN A 189 0.71 -7.97 8.01
N SER A 190 0.46 -9.27 7.90
CA SER A 190 1.31 -10.33 8.47
C SER A 190 2.09 -11.08 7.39
N VAL A 191 1.78 -10.83 6.13
CA VAL A 191 2.39 -11.43 4.93
C VAL A 191 2.51 -10.38 3.83
N SER A 192 3.20 -10.70 2.74
CA SER A 192 3.24 -9.82 1.56
C SER A 192 1.90 -9.80 0.82
N SER A 193 1.45 -8.62 0.42
CA SER A 193 0.28 -8.38 -0.44
C SER A 193 0.57 -7.29 -1.45
N GLU A 194 -0.14 -7.28 -2.59
CA GLU A 194 0.12 -6.36 -3.68
C GLU A 194 -1.16 -5.85 -4.34
N TYR A 195 -1.26 -4.54 -4.47
CA TYR A 195 -2.23 -3.85 -5.29
C TYR A 195 -1.55 -3.29 -6.53
N SER A 196 -2.11 -3.56 -7.71
CA SER A 196 -1.78 -2.85 -8.94
C SER A 196 -3.05 -2.31 -9.60
N GLY A 197 -3.02 -1.02 -9.94
CA GLY A 197 -4.18 -0.36 -10.50
C GLY A 197 -4.09 1.15 -10.38
N ALA A 198 -5.19 1.84 -10.68
CA ALA A 198 -5.22 3.29 -10.61
C ALA A 198 -5.80 3.82 -9.31
N ILE A 199 -5.55 5.09 -9.03
CA ILE A 199 -6.33 5.88 -8.08
C ILE A 199 -6.98 7.06 -8.82
N ALA A 200 -8.27 7.27 -8.59
CA ALA A 200 -9.07 8.26 -9.29
C ALA A 200 -9.86 9.11 -8.30
N ARG A 201 -9.90 10.41 -8.52
CA ARG A 201 -10.65 11.36 -7.67
C ARG A 201 -11.79 11.98 -8.45
N GLY A 202 -12.97 11.97 -7.85
CA GLY A 202 -14.14 12.66 -8.40
C GLY A 202 -13.98 14.17 -8.30
N SER A 203 -14.45 14.90 -9.32
CA SER A 203 -14.38 16.35 -9.39
C SER A 203 -14.98 17.00 -8.14
N GLY A 204 -14.22 17.89 -7.50
CA GLY A 204 -14.69 18.62 -6.31
C GLY A 204 -14.61 17.84 -5.01
N SER A 205 -14.08 16.62 -4.99
CA SER A 205 -13.82 15.88 -3.75
C SER A 205 -12.67 16.54 -2.97
N PRO A 206 -12.90 17.03 -1.74
CA PRO A 206 -11.85 17.63 -0.91
C PRO A 206 -11.09 16.61 -0.05
N ALA A 207 -11.42 15.32 -0.14
CA ALA A 207 -10.93 14.32 0.79
C ALA A 207 -9.41 14.11 0.65
N ALA A 208 -8.69 14.26 1.76
CA ALA A 208 -7.33 13.77 1.90
C ALA A 208 -7.33 12.24 1.89
N PHE A 209 -6.37 11.62 1.19
CA PHE A 209 -6.23 10.17 1.15
C PHE A 209 -4.93 9.76 1.80
N ASN A 210 -5.03 9.29 3.04
CA ASN A 210 -3.89 8.93 3.87
C ASN A 210 -3.66 7.42 3.85
N ILE A 211 -2.41 7.01 3.77
CA ILE A 211 -1.98 5.62 3.78
C ILE A 211 -1.08 5.39 4.98
N THR A 212 -1.36 4.36 5.76
CA THR A 212 -0.52 3.96 6.90
C THR A 212 -0.14 2.50 6.79
N MET A 213 1.12 2.18 7.02
CA MET A 213 1.61 0.82 7.18
C MET A 213 2.05 0.59 8.61
N ASN A 214 1.28 -0.22 9.33
CA ASN A 214 1.55 -0.62 10.70
C ASN A 214 1.31 -2.13 10.82
N ALA A 215 2.20 -2.89 10.19
CA ALA A 215 2.15 -4.33 10.11
C ALA A 215 2.00 -4.98 11.49
N SER A 216 1.19 -6.04 11.56
CA SER A 216 1.12 -6.90 12.74
C SER A 216 2.42 -7.70 12.91
N ASP A 217 3.03 -8.11 11.80
CA ASP A 217 4.36 -8.71 11.73
C ASP A 217 5.31 -7.76 10.99
N ALA A 218 6.28 -7.17 11.69
CA ALA A 218 7.19 -6.18 11.08
C ALA A 218 8.23 -6.81 10.14
N GLU A 219 8.51 -8.11 10.25
CA GLU A 219 9.51 -8.79 9.43
C GLU A 219 8.90 -9.28 8.11
N ASN A 220 7.68 -9.82 8.16
CA ASN A 220 7.01 -10.44 7.01
C ASN A 220 5.87 -9.60 6.41
N GLY A 221 5.37 -8.61 7.15
CA GLY A 221 4.27 -7.76 6.73
C GLY A 221 4.74 -6.77 5.67
N LYS A 222 4.28 -6.95 4.44
CA LYS A 222 4.60 -6.10 3.30
C LYS A 222 3.35 -5.74 2.50
N GLN A 223 3.21 -4.47 2.14
CA GLN A 223 2.22 -4.02 1.17
C GLN A 223 2.94 -3.35 -0.01
N VAL A 224 2.65 -3.81 -1.21
CA VAL A 224 3.06 -3.15 -2.45
C VAL A 224 1.85 -2.43 -3.05
N LEU A 225 2.00 -1.16 -3.40
CA LEU A 225 0.98 -0.35 -4.06
C LEU A 225 1.57 0.23 -5.35
N ARG A 226 1.03 -0.18 -6.50
CA ARG A 226 1.45 0.32 -7.83
C ARG A 226 0.33 1.13 -8.44
N PHE A 227 0.49 2.46 -8.44
CA PHE A 227 -0.52 3.39 -8.93
C PHE A 227 -0.26 3.82 -10.38
N SER A 228 -0.98 3.20 -11.31
CA SER A 228 -1.00 3.62 -12.72
C SER A 228 -1.89 4.84 -12.93
N SER A 229 -1.61 5.61 -13.99
CA SER A 229 -2.50 6.70 -14.42
C SER A 229 -3.80 6.18 -15.04
N ILE A 230 -4.80 7.04 -15.11
CA ILE A 230 -6.03 6.86 -15.88
C ILE A 230 -6.17 7.96 -16.93
N GLU A 231 -6.83 7.60 -18.03
CA GLU A 231 -7.51 8.60 -18.86
C GLU A 231 -8.71 9.13 -18.09
N PRO A 232 -8.89 10.47 -17.97
CA PRO A 232 -10.06 11.04 -17.34
C PRO A 232 -11.35 10.49 -17.94
N TYR A 233 -12.31 10.13 -17.10
CA TYR A 233 -13.61 9.62 -17.53
C TYR A 233 -14.71 10.18 -16.64
N GLU A 234 -15.85 10.51 -17.25
CA GLU A 234 -16.96 11.19 -16.57
C GLU A 234 -16.49 12.45 -15.83
N TYR A 235 -16.43 12.38 -14.50
CA TYR A 235 -15.94 13.44 -13.61
C TYR A 235 -14.75 12.98 -12.76
N TYR A 236 -14.09 11.87 -13.12
CA TYR A 236 -12.90 11.34 -12.46
C TYR A 236 -11.63 11.68 -13.24
N SER A 237 -10.58 12.01 -12.50
CA SER A 237 -9.21 12.19 -13.01
C SER A 237 -8.20 11.50 -12.10
N ASN A 238 -6.93 11.45 -12.52
CA ASN A 238 -5.82 11.04 -11.66
C ASN A 238 -5.90 11.75 -10.30
N ALA A 239 -5.57 11.02 -9.25
CA ALA A 239 -5.56 11.52 -7.89
C ALA A 239 -4.16 11.52 -7.31
N ASP A 240 -3.85 12.56 -6.55
CA ASP A 240 -2.73 12.55 -5.60
C ASP A 240 -3.13 11.82 -4.31
N ILE A 241 -2.11 11.40 -3.56
CA ILE A 241 -2.26 10.95 -2.17
C ILE A 241 -1.90 12.10 -1.23
N SER A 242 -2.29 11.98 0.04
CA SER A 242 -1.89 12.93 1.08
C SER A 242 -0.73 12.37 1.88
N ASN A 243 -0.95 11.95 3.12
CA ASN A 243 0.14 11.49 3.98
C ASN A 243 0.38 9.99 3.82
N VAL A 244 1.66 9.60 3.79
CA VAL A 244 2.12 8.22 3.87
C VAL A 244 2.92 8.05 5.14
N THR A 245 2.47 7.14 6.02
CA THR A 245 3.16 6.85 7.28
C THR A 245 3.55 5.38 7.34
N VAL A 246 4.81 5.08 7.62
CA VAL A 246 5.31 3.72 7.84
C VAL A 246 5.84 3.60 9.26
N GLU A 247 5.14 2.81 10.07
CA GLU A 247 5.45 2.58 11.48
C GLU A 247 6.03 1.18 11.71
N ARG A 248 5.53 0.17 11.00
CA ARG A 248 5.98 -1.23 11.11
C ARG A 248 5.77 -1.97 9.80
N GLY A 249 6.73 -2.81 9.43
CA GLY A 249 6.71 -3.57 8.17
C GLY A 249 7.11 -2.74 6.96
N GLU A 250 6.90 -3.29 5.78
CA GLU A 250 7.33 -2.69 4.51
C GLU A 250 6.16 -2.13 3.69
N LEU A 251 6.29 -0.87 3.27
CA LEU A 251 5.43 -0.26 2.26
C LEU A 251 6.27 0.08 1.03
N SER A 252 5.99 -0.60 -0.10
CA SER A 252 6.54 -0.23 -1.40
C SER A 252 5.50 0.55 -2.21
N LEU A 253 5.88 1.71 -2.72
CA LEU A 253 4.96 2.62 -3.41
C LEU A 253 5.48 2.98 -4.80
N GLY A 254 4.70 2.65 -5.83
CA GLY A 254 4.92 3.09 -7.21
C GLY A 254 3.93 4.17 -7.61
N MET A 255 4.45 5.31 -8.04
CA MET A 255 3.67 6.48 -8.43
C MET A 255 3.87 6.75 -9.92
N HIS A 256 2.78 6.93 -10.66
CA HIS A 256 2.89 7.33 -12.06
C HIS A 256 3.38 8.78 -12.19
N SER A 257 3.87 9.14 -13.37
CA SER A 257 4.33 10.50 -13.66
C SER A 257 3.25 11.54 -13.35
N GLY A 258 3.65 12.59 -12.62
CA GLY A 258 2.77 13.70 -12.21
C GLY A 258 1.98 13.47 -10.92
N MET A 259 1.96 12.25 -10.38
CA MET A 259 1.36 11.95 -9.07
C MET A 259 2.29 12.43 -7.94
N LYS A 260 1.72 12.95 -6.85
CA LYS A 260 2.46 13.37 -5.66
C LYS A 260 1.76 13.00 -4.35
N GLY A 261 2.53 12.99 -3.27
CA GLY A 261 2.09 12.96 -1.89
C GLY A 261 2.37 14.27 -1.15
N ASP A 262 1.75 14.44 0.01
CA ASP A 262 2.01 15.61 0.87
C ASP A 262 3.22 15.31 1.77
N LEU A 263 3.08 14.39 2.72
CA LEU A 263 4.14 14.02 3.68
C LEU A 263 4.47 12.53 3.60
N LEU A 264 5.77 12.20 3.51
CA LEU A 264 6.27 10.87 3.84
C LEU A 264 6.82 10.86 5.28
N GLN A 265 6.29 9.98 6.13
CA GLN A 265 6.78 9.76 7.48
C GLN A 265 7.22 8.32 7.69
N VAL A 266 8.45 8.11 8.14
CA VAL A 266 8.97 6.78 8.51
C VAL A 266 9.52 6.87 9.93
N SER A 267 8.87 6.20 10.88
CA SER A 267 9.02 6.51 12.30
C SER A 267 9.21 5.32 13.24
N GLY A 268 9.16 4.09 12.76
CA GLY A 268 9.37 2.91 13.60
C GLY A 268 10.61 2.09 13.22
N ALA A 269 11.26 1.48 14.21
CA ALA A 269 12.52 0.75 14.01
C ALA A 269 12.43 -0.45 13.05
N GLY A 270 11.24 -1.02 12.85
CA GLY A 270 10.96 -2.07 11.87
C GLY A 270 10.20 -1.58 10.64
N ALA A 271 10.21 -0.27 10.38
CA ALA A 271 9.57 0.34 9.22
C ALA A 271 10.52 0.36 8.03
N VAL A 272 10.02 -0.04 6.87
CA VAL A 272 10.73 0.05 5.59
C VAL A 272 9.82 0.74 4.60
N PHE A 273 10.28 1.86 4.04
CA PHE A 273 9.67 2.45 2.85
C PHE A 273 10.55 2.14 1.64
N SER A 274 9.95 1.84 0.49
CA SER A 274 10.67 1.80 -0.78
C SER A 274 9.84 2.42 -1.88
N ALA A 275 10.48 3.07 -2.85
CA ALA A 275 9.84 3.29 -4.14
C ALA A 275 9.72 1.92 -4.85
N THR A 276 8.85 1.83 -5.86
CA THR A 276 8.84 0.69 -6.78
C THR A 276 8.21 1.09 -8.11
N GLY A 277 8.47 0.37 -9.20
CA GLY A 277 7.88 0.69 -10.50
C GLY A 277 6.37 0.44 -10.58
N LEU A 278 5.80 0.67 -11.77
CA LEU A 278 4.38 0.39 -12.02
C LEU A 278 4.16 -1.08 -12.40
N VAL A 279 5.21 -1.76 -12.83
CA VAL A 279 5.26 -3.21 -13.06
C VAL A 279 6.24 -3.84 -12.07
N THR A 280 5.98 -5.10 -11.72
CA THR A 280 6.84 -5.87 -10.82
C THR A 280 8.27 -5.96 -11.36
N GLY A 281 9.25 -5.60 -10.53
CA GLY A 281 10.68 -5.68 -10.86
C GLY A 281 11.27 -4.43 -11.50
N GLU A 282 10.44 -3.44 -11.85
CA GLU A 282 10.90 -2.15 -12.36
C GLU A 282 11.37 -1.23 -11.24
N ILE A 283 12.33 -0.39 -11.58
CA ILE A 283 12.76 0.75 -10.77
C ILE A 283 11.63 1.76 -10.59
N GLY A 284 11.48 2.23 -9.36
CA GLY A 284 10.41 3.10 -8.92
C GLY A 284 10.78 4.57 -8.83
N SER A 285 9.73 5.38 -8.89
CA SER A 285 9.82 6.77 -8.46
C SER A 285 8.68 7.12 -7.51
N ALA A 286 8.99 7.91 -6.49
CA ALA A 286 8.01 8.49 -5.58
C ALA A 286 8.27 9.97 -5.40
N ARG A 287 7.21 10.76 -5.19
CA ARG A 287 7.30 12.21 -4.99
C ARG A 287 6.43 12.66 -3.83
N PHE A 288 7.01 13.43 -2.93
CA PHE A 288 6.33 14.02 -1.78
C PHE A 288 6.67 15.50 -1.65
N SER A 289 5.82 16.26 -0.96
CA SER A 289 6.15 17.64 -0.63
C SER A 289 7.22 17.69 0.47
N GLU A 290 7.08 16.89 1.52
CA GLU A 290 8.02 16.87 2.64
C GLU A 290 8.29 15.46 3.15
N ALA A 291 9.38 15.31 3.92
CA ALA A 291 9.73 14.07 4.61
C ALA A 291 10.00 14.29 6.11
N TRP A 292 9.59 13.31 6.92
CA TRP A 292 9.99 13.16 8.32
C TRP A 292 10.47 11.73 8.59
N LEU A 293 11.79 11.58 8.69
CA LEU A 293 12.48 10.30 8.79
C LEU A 293 13.13 10.19 10.16
N SER A 294 12.56 9.40 11.08
CA SER A 294 12.99 9.38 12.49
C SER A 294 13.43 8.03 13.05
N ALA A 295 12.96 6.92 12.46
CA ALA A 295 13.46 5.57 12.73
C ALA A 295 13.02 4.62 11.61
N GLY A 296 13.78 3.55 11.40
CA GLY A 296 13.58 2.60 10.30
C GLY A 296 14.46 2.96 9.11
N LYS A 297 14.02 2.61 7.91
CA LYS A 297 14.82 2.81 6.70
C LYS A 297 14.02 3.14 5.45
N ILE A 298 14.67 3.80 4.51
CA ILE A 298 14.28 3.78 3.09
C ILE A 298 15.20 2.80 2.36
N ARG A 299 14.62 1.89 1.59
CA ARG A 299 15.36 0.99 0.69
C ARG A 299 15.28 1.47 -0.74
N PHE A 300 16.42 1.49 -1.42
CA PHE A 300 16.56 1.81 -2.83
C PHE A 300 17.04 0.57 -3.59
N ASP A 301 16.23 0.11 -4.54
CA ASP A 301 16.59 -0.97 -5.45
C ASP A 301 17.35 -0.40 -6.67
N PHE A 302 18.22 -1.23 -7.27
CA PHE A 302 19.09 -0.85 -8.38
C PHE A 302 18.95 -1.83 -9.56
N SER A 303 19.14 -1.32 -10.77
CA SER A 303 19.03 -2.05 -12.03
C SER A 303 20.08 -1.55 -13.01
N GLU A 304 20.72 -2.47 -13.72
CA GLU A 304 21.71 -2.15 -14.76
C GLU A 304 21.15 -1.21 -15.84
N ALA A 305 19.96 -1.55 -16.35
CA ALA A 305 19.37 -0.85 -17.49
C ALA A 305 18.53 0.36 -17.09
N GLU A 306 17.92 0.34 -15.90
CA GLU A 306 16.94 1.35 -15.47
C GLU A 306 17.50 2.31 -14.41
N GLY A 307 18.69 2.06 -13.86
CA GLY A 307 19.34 2.90 -12.87
C GLY A 307 18.98 2.50 -11.44
N CYS A 308 18.31 3.37 -10.69
CA CYS A 308 17.98 3.14 -9.28
C CYS A 308 16.65 3.78 -8.91
N ASP A 309 16.04 3.27 -7.84
CA ASP A 309 14.88 3.89 -7.23
C ASP A 309 15.18 5.36 -6.91
N LYS A 310 14.18 6.22 -7.14
CA LYS A 310 14.30 7.65 -6.89
C LYS A 310 13.15 8.20 -6.05
N ILE A 311 13.49 9.03 -5.07
CA ILE A 311 12.50 9.77 -4.30
C ILE A 311 12.76 11.26 -4.44
N VAL A 312 11.70 12.04 -4.70
CA VAL A 312 11.78 13.49 -4.79
C VAL A 312 10.97 14.12 -3.66
N PHE A 313 11.61 14.96 -2.87
CA PHE A 313 10.98 15.83 -1.89
C PHE A 313 10.98 17.26 -2.43
N ASP A 314 9.82 17.82 -2.76
CA ASP A 314 9.74 19.19 -3.29
C ASP A 314 10.15 20.25 -2.23
N GLY A 315 10.08 19.90 -0.95
CA GLY A 315 10.41 20.72 0.20
C GLY A 315 11.48 20.07 1.09
N ALA A 316 11.26 20.16 2.41
CA ALA A 316 12.24 19.72 3.40
C ALA A 316 12.29 18.19 3.56
N MET A 317 13.50 17.65 3.57
CA MET A 317 13.81 16.29 4.02
C MET A 317 14.35 16.35 5.45
N ASN A 318 13.50 16.14 6.44
CA ASN A 318 13.92 16.12 7.85
C ASN A 318 14.34 14.71 8.26
N VAL A 319 15.59 14.56 8.69
CA VAL A 319 16.17 13.30 9.17
C VAL A 319 16.55 13.44 10.64
N MET A 320 16.14 12.47 11.45
CA MET A 320 16.35 12.44 12.89
C MET A 320 16.59 11.02 13.39
N GLY A 321 17.13 10.91 14.60
CA GLY A 321 17.29 9.61 15.26
C GLY A 321 18.23 8.68 14.50
N ASN A 322 17.96 7.38 14.57
CA ASN A 322 18.73 6.34 13.89
C ASN A 322 17.97 5.89 12.65
N PHE A 323 17.98 6.73 11.62
CA PHE A 323 17.39 6.43 10.32
C PHE A 323 18.45 5.86 9.37
N GLU A 324 18.07 4.93 8.50
CA GLU A 324 18.99 4.31 7.53
C GLU A 324 18.54 4.53 6.08
N PHE A 325 19.51 4.71 5.19
CA PHE A 325 19.33 4.69 3.74
C PHE A 325 19.98 3.40 3.21
N GLU A 326 19.16 2.40 2.92
CA GLU A 326 19.61 1.08 2.48
C GLU A 326 19.76 1.01 0.95
N LEU A 327 20.96 0.72 0.49
CA LEU A 327 21.26 0.43 -0.91
C LEU A 327 21.11 -1.07 -1.15
N ASN A 328 20.00 -1.48 -1.74
CA ASN A 328 19.74 -2.88 -2.06
C ASN A 328 20.38 -3.25 -3.40
N LEU A 329 21.70 -3.39 -3.36
CA LEU A 329 22.54 -3.72 -4.50
C LEU A 329 23.60 -4.73 -4.07
N SER A 330 23.72 -5.84 -4.81
CA SER A 330 24.76 -6.82 -4.54
C SER A 330 26.09 -6.39 -5.18
N SER A 331 27.19 -6.62 -4.46
CA SER A 331 28.54 -6.35 -5.00
C SER A 331 28.86 -7.19 -6.24
N ALA A 332 28.26 -8.38 -6.37
CA ALA A 332 28.44 -9.25 -7.52
C ALA A 332 27.76 -8.70 -8.78
N ASP A 333 26.49 -8.28 -8.67
CA ASP A 333 25.76 -7.71 -9.80
C ASP A 333 26.38 -6.38 -10.21
N PHE A 334 26.68 -5.51 -9.24
CA PHE A 334 27.31 -4.23 -9.52
C PHE A 334 28.68 -4.36 -10.22
N GLY A 335 29.47 -5.36 -9.80
CA GLY A 335 30.75 -5.66 -10.45
C GLY A 335 30.59 -6.07 -11.91
N ALA A 336 29.56 -6.85 -12.25
CA ALA A 336 29.26 -7.20 -13.64
C ALA A 336 28.87 -5.96 -14.46
N TRP A 337 28.06 -5.06 -13.89
CA TRP A 337 27.64 -3.83 -14.57
C TRP A 337 28.82 -2.90 -14.85
N LEU A 338 29.75 -2.76 -13.89
CA LEU A 338 30.99 -1.99 -14.07
C LEU A 338 31.89 -2.57 -15.17
N GLU A 339 32.05 -3.89 -15.21
CA GLU A 339 32.84 -4.57 -16.24
C GLU A 339 32.21 -4.39 -17.63
N GLU A 340 30.90 -4.57 -17.75
CA GLU A 340 30.17 -4.39 -19.01
C GLU A 340 30.24 -2.93 -19.51
N ALA A 341 30.09 -1.96 -18.60
CA ALA A 341 30.21 -0.54 -18.92
C ALA A 341 31.67 -0.08 -19.15
N GLY A 342 32.66 -0.87 -18.72
CA GLY A 342 34.07 -0.48 -18.74
C GLY A 342 34.37 0.70 -17.81
N LEU A 343 33.68 0.80 -16.67
CA LEU A 343 33.78 1.89 -15.71
C LEU A 343 34.38 1.42 -14.38
N GLU A 344 35.05 2.32 -13.66
CA GLU A 344 35.56 2.05 -12.30
C GLU A 344 34.50 2.34 -11.23
N TYR A 345 33.56 3.23 -11.53
CA TYR A 345 32.47 3.64 -10.65
C TYR A 345 31.24 4.04 -11.46
N MET A 346 30.08 4.10 -10.81
CA MET A 346 28.85 4.66 -11.36
C MET A 346 28.21 5.64 -10.37
N ASP A 347 27.62 6.71 -10.88
CA ASP A 347 26.97 7.75 -10.07
C ASP A 347 25.44 7.59 -10.15
N TYR A 348 24.77 7.58 -9.00
CA TYR A 348 23.32 7.42 -8.88
C TYR A 348 22.70 8.49 -7.98
N THR A 349 21.74 9.25 -8.50
CA THR A 349 20.94 10.19 -7.69
C THR A 349 19.70 9.49 -7.16
N ILE A 350 19.71 9.12 -5.88
CA ILE A 350 18.64 8.37 -5.22
C ILE A 350 17.57 9.28 -4.58
N VAL A 351 17.96 10.49 -4.16
CA VAL A 351 17.03 11.46 -3.55
C VAL A 351 17.26 12.86 -4.09
N GLU A 352 16.18 13.62 -4.30
CA GLU A 352 16.20 15.07 -4.49
C GLU A 352 15.41 15.74 -3.37
N PHE A 353 15.87 16.89 -2.88
CA PHE A 353 15.24 17.65 -1.79
C PHE A 353 15.53 19.15 -1.95
N SER A 354 14.66 20.02 -1.44
CA SER A 354 14.93 21.47 -1.42
C SER A 354 15.82 21.89 -0.26
N GLU A 355 15.65 21.27 0.91
CA GLU A 355 16.48 21.51 2.09
C GLU A 355 16.51 20.28 2.99
N THR A 356 17.54 20.16 3.83
CA THR A 356 17.66 19.11 4.83
C THR A 356 18.38 19.62 6.07
N ASN A 357 18.14 18.97 7.21
CA ASN A 357 18.74 19.32 8.50
C ASN A 357 20.01 18.52 8.82
N VAL A 358 20.47 17.65 7.91
CA VAL A 358 21.69 16.83 8.07
C VAL A 358 22.73 17.21 7.02
N SER A 359 24.00 17.11 7.39
CA SER A 359 25.13 17.26 6.46
C SER A 359 25.35 15.99 5.63
N ALA A 360 26.08 16.13 4.51
CA ALA A 360 26.51 14.98 3.71
C ALA A 360 27.30 13.96 4.55
N GLY A 361 28.18 14.42 5.44
CA GLY A 361 28.95 13.55 6.33
C GLY A 361 28.09 12.75 7.30
N GLU A 362 27.09 13.39 7.92
CA GLU A 362 26.13 12.69 8.80
C GLU A 362 25.30 11.68 8.01
N LEU A 363 24.87 12.02 6.79
CA LEU A 363 24.09 11.10 5.95
C LEU A 363 24.93 9.92 5.45
N ALA A 364 26.22 10.11 5.18
CA ALA A 364 27.13 9.02 4.81
C ALA A 364 27.20 7.94 5.90
N GLU A 365 27.14 8.32 7.18
CA GLU A 365 27.10 7.38 8.31
C GLU A 365 25.75 6.62 8.42
N MET A 366 24.70 7.10 7.74
CA MET A 366 23.37 6.48 7.70
C MET A 366 23.20 5.51 6.52
N LEU A 367 24.19 5.40 5.63
CA LEU A 367 24.13 4.48 4.50
C LEU A 367 24.37 3.04 4.95
N SER A 368 23.51 2.12 4.51
CA SER A 368 23.64 0.68 4.73
C SER A 368 23.69 -0.02 3.38
N MET A 369 24.71 -0.84 3.14
CA MET A 369 24.95 -1.49 1.83
C MET A 369 25.75 -2.78 1.99
N ASP A 370 25.84 -3.57 0.91
CA ASP A 370 26.76 -4.71 0.82
C ASP A 370 28.21 -4.25 1.10
N GLY A 371 28.93 -4.95 1.98
CA GLY A 371 30.30 -4.58 2.36
C GLY A 371 31.34 -4.68 1.23
N GLY A 372 30.98 -5.28 0.09
CA GLY A 372 31.76 -5.25 -1.15
C GLY A 372 31.57 -3.97 -1.98
N ILE A 373 30.68 -3.06 -1.57
CA ILE A 373 30.42 -1.77 -2.22
C ILE A 373 30.91 -0.65 -1.30
N LYS A 374 31.47 0.39 -1.90
CA LYS A 374 31.68 1.68 -1.23
C LYS A 374 30.83 2.73 -1.90
N ALA A 375 30.28 3.64 -1.09
CA ALA A 375 29.58 4.82 -1.57
C ALA A 375 30.27 6.09 -1.09
N GLU A 376 30.41 7.06 -1.99
CA GLU A 376 30.81 8.43 -1.68
C GLU A 376 29.66 9.37 -2.05
N ILE A 377 29.30 10.30 -1.17
CA ILE A 377 28.32 11.34 -1.48
C ILE A 377 29.03 12.47 -2.22
N LEU A 378 28.49 12.87 -3.37
CA LEU A 378 29.01 14.02 -4.12
C LEU A 378 28.55 15.33 -3.44
N GLU A 379 29.46 16.02 -2.76
CA GLU A 379 29.14 17.21 -1.95
C GLU A 379 28.54 18.37 -2.76
N ASP A 380 29.01 18.59 -4.00
CA ASP A 380 28.48 19.63 -4.88
C ASP A 380 27.00 19.37 -5.23
N ASP A 381 26.66 18.13 -5.57
CA ASP A 381 25.28 17.72 -5.83
C ASP A 381 24.43 17.82 -4.55
N PHE A 382 24.98 17.46 -3.39
CA PHE A 382 24.29 17.57 -2.11
C PHE A 382 23.97 19.03 -1.75
N ALA A 383 24.89 19.95 -2.04
CA ALA A 383 24.66 21.38 -1.87
C ALA A 383 23.54 21.92 -2.79
N ASP A 384 23.35 21.28 -3.95
CA ASP A 384 22.27 21.56 -4.91
C ASP A 384 20.98 20.76 -4.65
N GLY A 385 20.87 20.10 -3.48
CA GLY A 385 19.65 19.40 -3.08
C GLY A 385 19.52 17.99 -3.66
N LYS A 386 20.64 17.33 -3.98
CA LYS A 386 20.64 15.97 -4.53
C LYS A 386 21.53 15.03 -3.72
N LEU A 387 20.97 13.91 -3.31
CA LEU A 387 21.75 12.80 -2.79
C LEU A 387 22.24 11.95 -3.97
N THR A 388 23.37 12.35 -4.55
CA THR A 388 24.07 11.56 -5.56
C THR A 388 25.19 10.75 -4.91
N LEU A 389 25.18 9.45 -5.15
CA LEU A 389 26.15 8.49 -4.65
C LEU A 389 27.06 8.03 -5.79
N ARG A 390 28.37 8.16 -5.61
CA ARG A 390 29.37 7.45 -6.40
C ARG A 390 29.62 6.09 -5.79
N LEU A 391 29.28 5.04 -6.53
CA LEU A 391 29.45 3.66 -6.10
C LEU A 391 30.66 3.03 -6.78
N GLU A 392 31.53 2.39 -5.99
CA GLU A 392 32.68 1.60 -6.47
C GLU A 392 32.76 0.25 -5.72
N LEU A 393 33.49 -0.72 -6.28
CA LEU A 393 33.78 -1.95 -5.54
C LEU A 393 34.83 -1.69 -4.46
N ALA A 394 34.58 -2.23 -3.27
CA ALA A 394 35.59 -2.25 -2.22
C ALA A 394 36.80 -3.08 -2.67
N GLN A 395 38.00 -2.53 -2.52
CA GLN A 395 39.22 -3.28 -2.85
C GLN A 395 39.31 -4.54 -1.98
N VAL A 396 39.26 -5.71 -2.63
CA VAL A 396 39.66 -6.97 -2.00
C VAL A 396 41.17 -6.84 -1.69
N PRO A 397 41.63 -7.04 -0.44
CA PRO A 397 43.06 -7.04 -0.15
C PRO A 397 43.74 -8.05 -1.06
N GLU A 398 44.70 -7.59 -1.88
CA GLU A 398 45.40 -8.52 -2.76
C GLU A 398 46.01 -9.67 -1.95
N PRO A 399 46.07 -10.90 -2.50
CA PRO A 399 46.63 -12.06 -1.79
C PRO A 399 48.02 -11.80 -1.19
N ALA A 400 48.81 -10.93 -1.81
CA ALA A 400 50.12 -10.51 -1.32
C ALA A 400 50.05 -9.65 -0.04
N ALA A 401 49.07 -8.76 0.09
CA ALA A 401 48.85 -7.95 1.29
C ALA A 401 48.37 -8.82 2.46
N PHE A 402 47.48 -9.78 2.19
CA PHE A 402 47.04 -10.76 3.19
C PHE A 402 48.19 -11.69 3.62
N ALA A 403 48.99 -12.18 2.67
CA ALA A 403 50.17 -12.99 2.95
C ALA A 403 51.25 -12.21 3.72
N ALA A 404 51.43 -10.92 3.45
CA ALA A 404 52.35 -10.06 4.18
C ALA A 404 51.89 -9.82 5.63
N ALA A 405 50.59 -9.57 5.85
CA ALA A 405 50.03 -9.42 7.18
C ALA A 405 50.14 -10.70 8.00
N MET A 406 49.83 -11.86 7.40
CA MET A 406 50.01 -13.17 8.02
C MET A 406 51.50 -13.49 8.26
N GLY A 407 52.38 -13.16 7.31
CA GLY A 407 53.82 -13.29 7.44
C GLY A 407 54.40 -12.45 8.58
N ALA A 408 53.92 -11.21 8.75
CA ALA A 408 54.29 -10.32 9.84
C ALA A 408 53.80 -10.85 11.20
N ALA A 409 52.56 -11.37 11.27
CA ALA A 409 52.03 -11.99 12.48
C ALA A 409 52.84 -13.22 12.91
N VAL A 410 53.25 -14.06 11.95
CA VAL A 410 54.13 -15.22 12.19
C VAL A 410 55.52 -14.77 12.66
N LEU A 411 56.09 -13.71 12.09
CA LEU A 411 57.37 -13.13 12.52
C LEU A 411 57.30 -12.59 13.95
N ILE A 412 56.22 -11.90 14.33
CA ILE A 412 56.00 -11.40 15.69
C ILE A 412 55.84 -12.56 16.68
N ALA A 413 55.08 -13.61 16.32
CA ALA A 413 54.93 -14.81 17.14
C ALA A 413 56.26 -15.56 17.32
N ALA A 414 57.05 -15.67 16.26
CA ALA A 414 58.39 -16.29 16.29
C ALA A 414 59.38 -15.47 17.14
N ALA A 415 59.36 -14.14 17.03
CA ALA A 415 60.20 -13.24 17.83
C ALA A 415 59.83 -13.29 19.33
N ARG A 416 58.54 -13.42 19.66
CA ARG A 416 58.08 -13.63 21.04
C ARG A 416 58.49 -15.00 21.60
N ARG A 417 58.56 -16.04 20.77
CA ARG A 417 59.05 -17.38 21.18
C ARG A 417 60.54 -17.42 21.49
N LYS A 418 61.36 -16.60 20.81
CA LYS A 418 62.82 -16.51 21.07
C LYS A 418 63.21 -15.68 22.31
N ARG A 419 62.24 -15.00 22.94
CA ARG A 419 62.45 -14.19 24.16
C ARG A 419 61.98 -14.88 25.46
N LYS A 420 61.63 -16.17 25.41
CA LYS A 420 61.36 -16.98 26.61
C LYS A 420 62.52 -17.89 26.93
#